data_AF-A0AAV6CJQ5-F1
#
_entry.id   AF-A0AAV6CJQ5-F1
#
_cell.length_a   1.000
_cell.length_b   1.000
_cell.length_c   1.000
_cell.angle_alpha   90.00
_cell.angle_beta   90.00
_cell.angle_gamma   90.00
#
_symmetry.space_group_name_H-M   'P 1'
#
loop_
_entity.id
_entity.type
_entity.pdbx_description
1 polymer ?
#
loop_
_entity_poly.entity_id
_entity_poly.type
_entity_poly.pdbx_seq_one_letter_code
_entity_poly.pdbx_strand_id
1 'polypeptide(L)'
;MKSFYLSLLFALSLVTGAFAQQPEPPVAPEPQEQAASSDSTNNAEDSSHNEESQPDTRTHHEVVLIGQSFKLPANESARDVVLIGGDAVIDGDIDNSLVVIGGSATIRGEVREVVVVGGRVTLSGTVRDLTVVAGGVEFKEGAQVRREAVVVGGKATGADLAKIGNKLHNVPFMFGFGLAGEFFEQYFRGAVLKLRPLAGGPAVLMVFGLVTVFYLLLALILGSAVRQCVKVMYERPAMSFVVGLLTLVGIAPLIFVLLMSVIGIVLIPFLLAAFVAAGIFGKIVVAAAIGGRILRRREDGLIGNVILAFLLGTLILAIIYFIPIIGLMVWALVGVMGLGNVVLTISSRLVKERPPRPTRPAPTTAPSTGSFGGGTMAGTTAAPMNATTASAAAAPSPTPDIPFSAAGGGAAVLGAPPFIPGFGAAEPSASAAGLAQPEADLYPRAGFWRRFVAGIIDLVLCAIAVGILPFTAPILPLFIVAYQIILWGWRGTTVGGVLLNLKVVRMDGEPMNFPTAVVRGLASLFSELIFFLGYIWVAWDSEKQGWHDKIAGTTVVIMPKGISLI
;
A
#
# COMPACT_ATOMS: atom_id res chain seq x y z
N MET A 1 -35.41 4.86 1.59
CA MET A 1 -34.00 4.73 2.04
C MET A 1 -33.71 5.34 3.43
N LYS A 2 -34.07 6.59 3.76
CA LYS A 2 -33.70 7.17 5.08
C LYS A 2 -34.33 6.48 6.31
N SER A 3 -35.60 6.05 6.24
CA SER A 3 -36.27 5.36 7.37
C SER A 3 -35.63 4.01 7.73
N PHE A 4 -35.21 3.23 6.71
CA PHE A 4 -34.65 1.89 6.90
C PHE A 4 -33.31 1.90 7.66
N TYR A 5 -32.47 2.93 7.44
CA TYR A 5 -31.23 3.11 8.20
C TYR A 5 -31.48 3.51 9.67
N LEU A 6 -32.56 4.25 9.94
CA LEU A 6 -32.90 4.65 11.30
C LEU A 6 -33.41 3.46 12.13
N SER A 7 -34.24 2.60 11.53
CA SER A 7 -34.66 1.34 12.15
C SER A 7 -33.50 0.36 12.35
N LEU A 8 -32.53 0.31 11.42
CA LEU A 8 -31.35 -0.56 11.55
C LEU A 8 -30.43 -0.10 12.69
N LEU A 9 -30.26 1.22 12.89
CA LEU A 9 -29.51 1.76 14.03
C LEU A 9 -30.23 1.57 15.37
N PHE A 10 -31.57 1.66 15.40
CA PHE A 10 -32.35 1.38 16.61
C PHE A 10 -32.34 -0.10 16.99
N ALA A 11 -32.37 -1.01 16.00
CA ALA A 11 -32.21 -2.44 16.21
C ALA A 11 -30.80 -2.81 16.70
N LEU A 12 -29.75 -2.15 16.19
CA LEU A 12 -28.37 -2.41 16.64
C LEU A 12 -28.13 -1.93 18.08
N SER A 13 -28.84 -0.89 18.53
CA SER A 13 -28.83 -0.41 19.92
C SER A 13 -29.43 -1.41 20.93
N LEU A 14 -30.30 -2.33 20.48
CA LEU A 14 -30.93 -3.32 21.35
C LEU A 14 -30.11 -4.62 21.49
N VAL A 15 -29.15 -4.87 20.61
CA VAL A 15 -28.31 -6.08 20.65
C VAL A 15 -27.07 -5.91 21.54
N THR A 16 -26.56 -4.69 21.72
CA THR A 16 -25.44 -4.40 22.64
C THR A 16 -25.85 -4.30 24.12
N GLY A 17 -27.15 -4.35 24.45
CA GLY A 17 -27.65 -4.29 25.83
C GLY A 17 -27.58 -5.60 26.62
N ALA A 18 -27.11 -6.70 26.02
CA ALA A 18 -27.27 -8.06 26.56
C ALA A 18 -25.99 -8.72 27.11
N PHE A 19 -24.86 -7.99 27.22
CA PHE A 19 -23.59 -8.53 27.71
C PHE A 19 -22.84 -7.55 28.64
N ALA A 20 -23.45 -7.21 29.77
CA ALA A 20 -22.81 -6.49 30.88
C ALA A 20 -23.40 -6.89 32.24
N GLN A 21 -23.52 -8.20 32.49
CA GLN A 21 -24.00 -8.73 33.75
C GLN A 21 -22.80 -9.25 34.56
N GLN A 22 -22.24 -8.40 35.42
CA GLN A 22 -21.40 -8.83 36.54
C GLN A 22 -22.20 -8.74 37.86
N PRO A 23 -21.92 -9.60 38.86
CA PRO A 23 -22.82 -9.79 39.99
C PRO A 23 -22.71 -8.67 41.03
N GLU A 24 -23.82 -8.38 41.71
CA GLU A 24 -23.81 -7.54 42.91
C GLU A 24 -22.97 -8.19 44.02
N PRO A 25 -22.16 -7.43 44.79
CA PRO A 25 -21.61 -7.90 46.04
C PRO A 25 -22.73 -8.01 47.10
N PRO A 26 -22.68 -9.02 47.99
CA PRO A 26 -23.80 -9.32 48.89
C PRO A 26 -23.97 -8.27 50.00
N VAL A 27 -25.23 -7.92 50.28
CA VAL A 27 -25.62 -7.15 51.46
C VAL A 27 -25.41 -7.99 52.71
N ALA A 28 -24.68 -7.44 53.69
CA ALA A 28 -24.59 -7.96 55.06
C ALA A 28 -25.18 -6.93 56.04
N PRO A 29 -25.76 -7.36 57.17
CA PRO A 29 -26.85 -6.62 57.84
C PRO A 29 -26.39 -5.53 58.83
N GLU A 30 -27.33 -4.66 59.19
CA GLU A 30 -27.21 -3.68 60.27
C GLU A 30 -26.82 -4.33 61.62
N PRO A 31 -25.86 -3.77 62.36
CA PRO A 31 -25.71 -4.02 63.79
C PRO A 31 -26.67 -3.13 64.58
N GLN A 32 -27.51 -3.76 65.39
CA GLN A 32 -28.37 -3.07 66.34
C GLN A 32 -27.57 -2.47 67.50
N GLU A 33 -28.13 -1.41 68.08
CA GLU A 33 -27.72 -0.75 69.31
C GLU A 33 -27.79 -1.69 70.54
N GLN A 34 -26.67 -1.89 71.27
CA GLN A 34 -26.67 -1.96 72.76
C GLN A 34 -25.29 -2.07 73.43
N ALA A 35 -25.09 -1.20 74.44
CA ALA A 35 -24.51 -1.44 75.77
C ALA A 35 -23.07 -2.01 75.99
N ALA A 36 -22.22 -1.08 76.45
CA ALA A 36 -21.52 -1.12 77.76
C ALA A 36 -20.27 -2.00 78.04
N SER A 37 -19.39 -1.43 78.89
CA SER A 37 -18.17 -2.01 79.53
C SER A 37 -17.01 -2.34 78.58
N SER A 38 -15.73 -2.25 78.95
CA SER A 38 -15.02 -1.84 80.19
C SER A 38 -13.62 -1.35 79.74
N ASP A 39 -13.13 -0.17 80.17
CA ASP A 39 -12.35 0.10 81.40
C ASP A 39 -10.81 0.10 81.15
N SER A 40 -10.08 0.79 82.03
CA SER A 40 -8.62 0.92 82.17
C SER A 40 -7.83 1.93 81.29
N THR A 41 -7.51 3.07 81.94
CA THR A 41 -6.17 3.71 82.03
C THR A 41 -5.51 4.34 80.76
N ASN A 42 -4.81 5.50 80.81
CA ASN A 42 -4.36 6.32 81.96
C ASN A 42 -3.98 7.78 81.54
N ASN A 43 -3.96 8.69 82.53
CA ASN A 43 -3.35 10.05 82.58
C ASN A 43 -4.01 11.13 81.68
N ALA A 44 -4.57 12.26 82.16
CA ALA A 44 -4.05 13.32 83.07
C ALA A 44 -2.75 13.96 82.50
N GLU A 45 -2.57 15.27 82.28
CA GLU A 45 -3.08 16.54 82.87
C GLU A 45 -3.09 17.64 81.75
N ASP A 46 -3.74 18.82 81.78
CA ASP A 46 -4.82 19.43 82.61
C ASP A 46 -5.29 20.77 81.91
N SER A 47 -6.28 21.48 82.48
CA SER A 47 -6.68 22.89 82.28
C SER A 47 -7.74 23.24 81.22
N SER A 48 -8.60 24.18 81.62
CA SER A 48 -9.90 24.54 81.04
C SER A 48 -9.87 25.64 79.98
N HIS A 49 -10.80 25.59 79.02
CA HIS A 49 -11.73 26.70 78.75
C HIS A 49 -13.02 26.24 78.05
N ASN A 50 -14.16 26.78 78.48
CA ASN A 50 -15.40 26.77 77.71
C ASN A 50 -15.32 27.86 76.64
N GLU A 51 -15.81 27.61 75.42
CA GLU A 51 -16.68 28.55 74.66
C GLU A 51 -17.17 27.93 73.32
N GLU A 52 -18.48 27.67 73.27
CA GLU A 52 -19.38 27.84 72.12
C GLU A 52 -18.86 27.53 70.69
N SER A 53 -18.87 26.26 70.28
CA SER A 53 -18.50 25.83 68.92
C SER A 53 -19.61 26.07 67.87
N GLN A 54 -19.34 26.99 66.96
CA GLN A 54 -20.05 27.21 65.68
C GLN A 54 -20.00 25.95 64.78
N PRO A 55 -20.85 25.84 63.73
CA PRO A 55 -20.87 24.64 62.87
C PRO A 55 -19.53 24.42 62.16
N ASP A 56 -18.84 23.33 62.52
CA ASP A 56 -17.52 22.94 62.02
C ASP A 56 -17.47 22.87 60.49
N THR A 57 -16.96 23.93 59.87
CA THR A 57 -16.58 23.94 58.46
C THR A 57 -15.20 23.29 58.36
N ARG A 58 -15.15 21.99 58.04
CA ARG A 58 -13.89 21.24 57.91
C ARG A 58 -13.00 21.86 56.83
N THR A 59 -12.02 22.64 57.27
CA THR A 59 -11.15 23.43 56.40
C THR A 59 -9.91 22.62 56.04
N HIS A 60 -9.90 22.01 54.85
CA HIS A 60 -8.76 21.25 54.36
C HIS A 60 -7.62 22.19 53.95
N HIS A 61 -6.57 22.26 54.78
CA HIS A 61 -5.49 23.24 54.61
C HIS A 61 -4.56 22.99 53.43
N GLU A 62 -4.36 21.74 53.03
CA GLU A 62 -3.62 21.35 51.81
C GLU A 62 -3.98 19.90 51.46
N VAL A 63 -4.28 19.61 50.19
CA VAL A 63 -4.63 18.26 49.72
C VAL A 63 -3.83 17.91 48.47
N VAL A 64 -2.82 17.04 48.61
CA VAL A 64 -2.01 16.54 47.50
C VAL A 64 -2.30 15.06 47.27
N LEU A 65 -2.79 14.72 46.08
CA LEU A 65 -3.25 13.37 45.72
C LEU A 65 -2.68 12.92 44.37
N ILE A 66 -2.19 11.69 44.32
CA ILE A 66 -1.52 11.10 43.15
C ILE A 66 -2.24 9.80 42.78
N GLY A 67 -2.72 9.70 41.54
CA GLY A 67 -3.48 8.57 41.00
C GLY A 67 -4.88 8.38 41.61
N GLN A 68 -5.36 9.34 42.40
CA GLN A 68 -6.67 9.29 43.07
C GLN A 68 -7.52 10.49 42.66
N SER A 69 -8.81 10.25 42.43
CA SER A 69 -9.80 11.29 42.18
C SER A 69 -10.29 11.90 43.50
N PHE A 70 -10.55 13.21 43.50
CA PHE A 70 -10.96 13.96 44.68
C PHE A 70 -12.31 14.65 44.45
N LYS A 71 -13.16 14.61 45.47
CA LYS A 71 -14.45 15.31 45.46
C LYS A 71 -14.56 16.18 46.72
N LEU A 72 -14.71 17.49 46.53
CA LEU A 72 -15.02 18.44 47.59
C LEU A 72 -16.53 18.70 47.61
N PRO A 73 -17.28 18.31 48.66
CA PRO A 73 -18.72 18.57 48.78
C PRO A 73 -19.01 20.06 49.06
N ALA A 74 -20.25 20.48 48.82
CA ALA A 74 -20.67 21.89 48.88
C ALA A 74 -20.53 22.59 50.25
N ASN A 75 -20.37 21.82 51.34
CA ASN A 75 -20.28 22.34 52.71
C ASN A 75 -18.83 22.35 53.26
N GLU A 76 -17.84 22.00 52.44
CA GLU A 76 -16.43 21.96 52.84
C GLU A 76 -15.63 22.99 52.03
N SER A 77 -14.61 23.56 52.66
CA SER A 77 -13.65 24.46 52.01
C SER A 77 -12.26 23.83 52.01
N ALA A 78 -11.54 24.01 50.91
CA ALA A 78 -10.15 23.62 50.79
C ALA A 78 -9.30 24.83 50.40
N ARG A 79 -8.11 24.96 51.00
CA ARG A 79 -7.23 26.08 50.67
C ARG A 79 -6.49 25.83 49.37
N ASP A 80 -5.76 24.72 49.30
CA ASP A 80 -4.96 24.31 48.15
C ASP A 80 -5.16 22.82 47.84
N VAL A 81 -5.40 22.49 46.58
CA VAL A 81 -5.67 21.12 46.10
C VAL A 81 -4.82 20.81 44.86
N VAL A 82 -3.98 19.79 44.94
CA VAL A 82 -3.09 19.35 43.84
C VAL A 82 -3.34 17.88 43.52
N LEU A 83 -3.72 17.61 42.26
CA LEU A 83 -4.11 16.30 41.75
C LEU A 83 -3.22 15.90 40.57
N ILE A 84 -2.60 14.72 40.64
CA ILE A 84 -1.74 14.19 39.57
C ILE A 84 -2.29 12.84 39.14
N GLY A 85 -2.89 12.77 37.94
CA GLY A 85 -3.42 11.54 37.34
C GLY A 85 -4.78 11.08 37.88
N GLY A 86 -5.58 11.98 38.46
CA GLY A 86 -6.94 11.72 38.94
C GLY A 86 -7.88 12.90 38.66
N ASP A 87 -9.19 12.65 38.71
CA ASP A 87 -10.22 13.65 38.39
C ASP A 87 -10.62 14.49 39.62
N ALA A 88 -10.92 15.77 39.41
CA ALA A 88 -11.43 16.69 40.44
C ALA A 88 -12.93 16.95 40.24
N VAL A 89 -13.73 16.86 41.30
CA VAL A 89 -15.13 17.30 41.33
C VAL A 89 -15.32 18.25 42.51
N ILE A 90 -15.38 19.55 42.23
CA ILE A 90 -15.43 20.61 43.25
C ILE A 90 -16.84 21.20 43.28
N ASP A 91 -17.61 20.78 44.29
CA ASP A 91 -18.94 21.33 44.60
C ASP A 91 -18.87 22.41 45.71
N GLY A 92 -17.81 22.42 46.54
CA GLY A 92 -17.52 23.42 47.58
C GLY A 92 -16.64 24.59 47.12
N ASP A 93 -16.06 25.32 48.09
CA ASP A 93 -15.24 26.53 47.85
C ASP A 93 -13.73 26.23 47.96
N ILE A 94 -12.92 26.85 47.07
CA ILE A 94 -11.47 26.77 47.12
C ILE A 94 -10.84 28.16 47.18
N ASP A 95 -10.31 28.48 48.37
CA ASP A 95 -9.78 29.80 48.73
C ASP A 95 -8.60 30.25 47.87
N ASN A 96 -7.69 29.34 47.50
CA ASN A 96 -6.42 29.68 46.85
C ASN A 96 -6.26 28.99 45.48
N SER A 97 -5.80 27.72 45.43
CA SER A 97 -5.46 27.09 44.14
C SER A 97 -5.94 25.63 43.98
N LEU A 98 -6.41 25.32 42.77
CA LEU A 98 -6.73 23.97 42.30
C LEU A 98 -5.84 23.63 41.10
N VAL A 99 -4.95 22.66 41.26
CA VAL A 99 -4.05 22.18 40.22
C VAL A 99 -4.39 20.73 39.85
N VAL A 100 -4.68 20.46 38.57
CA VAL A 100 -4.99 19.10 38.07
C VAL A 100 -4.11 18.76 36.88
N ILE A 101 -3.27 17.73 37.00
CA ILE A 101 -2.32 17.30 35.98
C ILE A 101 -2.73 15.91 35.47
N GLY A 102 -3.09 15.80 34.19
CA GLY A 102 -3.43 14.53 33.54
C GLY A 102 -4.82 13.96 33.86
N GLY A 103 -5.68 14.73 34.54
CA GLY A 103 -7.07 14.38 34.86
C GLY A 103 -8.05 15.50 34.51
N SER A 104 -9.35 15.23 34.62
CA SER A 104 -10.42 16.18 34.31
C SER A 104 -10.88 16.93 35.57
N ALA A 105 -11.37 18.17 35.40
CA ALA A 105 -11.89 18.98 36.51
C ALA A 105 -13.33 19.41 36.24
N THR A 106 -14.25 19.07 37.13
CA THR A 106 -15.63 19.58 37.14
C THR A 106 -15.78 20.56 38.30
N ILE A 107 -16.07 21.82 37.99
CA ILE A 107 -16.12 22.91 38.98
C ILE A 107 -17.53 23.50 39.00
N ARG A 108 -18.23 23.30 40.12
CA ARG A 108 -19.58 23.81 40.37
C ARG A 108 -19.63 24.92 41.42
N GLY A 109 -18.70 24.92 42.39
CA GLY A 109 -18.58 25.94 43.43
C GLY A 109 -17.79 27.19 43.01
N GLU A 110 -17.21 27.89 43.99
CA GLU A 110 -16.27 29.00 43.76
C GLU A 110 -14.82 28.51 43.89
N VAL A 111 -13.92 28.99 43.03
CA VAL A 111 -12.48 28.71 43.10
C VAL A 111 -11.70 29.95 42.71
N ARG A 112 -10.68 30.33 43.49
CA ARG A 112 -9.83 31.48 43.13
C ARG A 112 -8.98 31.20 41.88
N GLU A 113 -8.04 30.26 41.94
CA GLU A 113 -7.15 29.95 40.82
C GLU A 113 -7.26 28.48 40.39
N VAL A 114 -7.42 28.24 39.09
CA VAL A 114 -7.56 26.90 38.51
C VAL A 114 -6.50 26.68 37.44
N VAL A 115 -5.67 25.65 37.60
CA VAL A 115 -4.64 25.25 36.64
C VAL A 115 -4.86 23.80 36.24
N VAL A 116 -5.24 23.54 34.98
CA VAL A 116 -5.44 22.16 34.49
C VAL A 116 -4.54 21.86 33.29
N VAL A 117 -3.77 20.78 33.37
CA VAL A 117 -2.77 20.38 32.37
C VAL A 117 -3.17 19.03 31.77
N GLY A 118 -3.45 19.00 30.46
CA GLY A 118 -3.74 17.77 29.70
C GLY A 118 -5.16 17.19 29.86
N GLY A 119 -6.06 17.90 30.56
CA GLY A 119 -7.39 17.42 30.92
C GLY A 119 -8.56 18.14 30.25
N ARG A 120 -9.80 17.76 30.62
CA ARG A 120 -11.01 18.54 30.31
C ARG A 120 -11.49 19.28 31.55
N VAL A 121 -11.79 20.57 31.42
CA VAL A 121 -12.44 21.38 32.44
C VAL A 121 -13.89 21.59 32.06
N THR A 122 -14.82 21.25 32.95
CA THR A 122 -16.24 21.58 32.83
C THR A 122 -16.59 22.55 33.95
N LEU A 123 -16.83 23.81 33.59
CA LEU A 123 -17.15 24.88 34.54
C LEU A 123 -18.65 25.19 34.51
N SER A 124 -19.29 25.19 35.67
CA SER A 124 -20.63 25.76 35.90
C SER A 124 -20.67 26.76 37.06
N GLY A 125 -19.61 26.82 37.88
CA GLY A 125 -19.48 27.75 39.00
C GLY A 125 -18.72 29.04 38.66
N THR A 126 -18.15 29.69 39.68
CA THR A 126 -17.39 30.94 39.55
C THR A 126 -15.89 30.70 39.74
N VAL A 127 -15.07 31.16 38.81
CA VAL A 127 -13.61 31.11 38.93
C VAL A 127 -13.03 32.52 38.83
N ARG A 128 -11.96 32.85 39.58
CA ARG A 128 -11.28 34.14 39.38
C ARG A 128 -10.34 34.10 38.19
N ASP A 129 -9.38 33.18 38.21
CA ASP A 129 -8.33 32.98 37.20
C ASP A 129 -8.31 31.53 36.71
N LEU A 130 -8.47 31.31 35.41
CA LEU A 130 -8.53 29.96 34.80
C LEU A 130 -7.42 29.77 33.77
N THR A 131 -6.49 28.84 34.03
CA THR A 131 -5.42 28.44 33.12
C THR A 131 -5.57 26.98 32.73
N VAL A 132 -5.68 26.70 31.42
CA VAL A 132 -5.79 25.33 30.90
C VAL A 132 -4.76 25.09 29.81
N VAL A 133 -3.86 24.14 30.02
CA VAL A 133 -2.73 23.84 29.14
C VAL A 133 -2.94 22.47 28.49
N ALA A 134 -2.87 22.39 27.17
CA ALA A 134 -3.08 21.18 26.37
C ALA A 134 -4.40 20.43 26.67
N GLY A 135 -5.43 21.17 27.08
CA GLY A 135 -6.74 20.64 27.51
C GLY A 135 -7.93 21.31 26.82
N GLY A 136 -9.15 20.85 27.13
CA GLY A 136 -10.40 21.44 26.63
C GLY A 136 -11.21 22.10 27.74
N VAL A 137 -11.91 23.20 27.45
CA VAL A 137 -12.77 23.90 28.42
C VAL A 137 -14.21 23.96 27.91
N GLU A 138 -15.14 23.48 28.73
CA GLU A 138 -16.58 23.51 28.50
C GLU A 138 -17.27 24.42 29.52
N PHE A 139 -17.82 25.55 29.06
CA PHE A 139 -18.57 26.49 29.89
C PHE A 139 -20.08 26.15 29.83
N LYS A 140 -20.62 25.73 30.97
CA LYS A 140 -22.05 25.47 31.17
C LYS A 140 -22.79 26.73 31.64
N GLU A 141 -24.12 26.66 31.61
CA GLU A 141 -24.99 27.73 32.06
C GLU A 141 -24.70 28.08 33.54
N GLY A 142 -24.53 29.38 33.83
CA GLY A 142 -24.12 29.87 35.15
C GLY A 142 -22.61 30.12 35.33
N ALA A 143 -21.76 29.62 34.43
CA ALA A 143 -20.30 29.77 34.53
C ALA A 143 -19.85 31.25 34.46
N GLN A 144 -18.99 31.66 35.40
CA GLN A 144 -18.41 33.02 35.43
C GLN A 144 -16.89 32.96 35.64
N VAL A 145 -16.15 33.76 34.87
CA VAL A 145 -14.71 33.98 35.08
C VAL A 145 -14.47 35.46 35.39
N ARG A 146 -14.06 35.78 36.62
CA ARG A 146 -14.01 37.18 37.11
C ARG A 146 -12.85 38.00 36.53
N ARG A 147 -11.70 37.39 36.22
CA ARG A 147 -10.51 38.11 35.75
C ARG A 147 -10.06 37.70 34.34
N GLU A 148 -9.50 36.51 34.17
CA GLU A 148 -9.03 36.05 32.86
C GLU A 148 -9.06 34.53 32.68
N ALA A 149 -9.20 34.11 31.43
CA ALA A 149 -9.18 32.71 31.03
C ALA A 149 -8.10 32.51 29.96
N VAL A 150 -7.06 31.75 30.29
CA VAL A 150 -5.94 31.43 29.41
C VAL A 150 -6.03 29.97 29.00
N VAL A 151 -6.23 29.72 27.70
CA VAL A 151 -6.31 28.35 27.16
C VAL A 151 -5.16 28.17 26.17
N VAL A 152 -4.18 27.35 26.53
CA VAL A 152 -2.95 27.14 25.76
C VAL A 152 -3.02 25.80 25.03
N GLY A 153 -3.08 25.82 23.69
CA GLY A 153 -3.16 24.60 22.87
C GLY A 153 -4.48 23.83 22.97
N GLY A 154 -5.54 24.49 23.42
CA GLY A 154 -6.84 23.91 23.72
C GLY A 154 -8.02 24.53 22.96
N LYS A 155 -9.20 23.92 23.10
CA LYS A 155 -10.48 24.51 22.63
C LYS A 155 -11.35 24.90 23.81
N ALA A 156 -11.90 26.11 23.75
CA ALA A 156 -12.95 26.60 24.63
C ALA A 156 -14.29 26.56 23.89
N THR A 157 -15.32 25.96 24.50
CA THR A 157 -16.67 25.83 23.94
C THR A 157 -17.71 26.04 25.04
N GLY A 158 -18.84 26.67 24.74
CA GLY A 158 -19.90 26.84 25.74
C GLY A 158 -20.95 27.88 25.35
N ALA A 159 -22.07 27.91 26.09
CA ALA A 159 -23.22 28.75 25.78
C ALA A 159 -23.03 30.23 26.13
N ASP A 160 -22.21 30.53 27.14
CA ASP A 160 -22.15 31.85 27.80
C ASP A 160 -20.77 32.53 27.67
N LEU A 161 -20.04 32.26 26.56
CA LEU A 161 -18.75 32.88 26.22
C LEU A 161 -18.76 34.43 26.28
N ALA A 162 -19.94 35.06 26.21
CA ALA A 162 -20.14 36.51 26.29
C ALA A 162 -20.08 37.10 27.71
N LYS A 163 -20.15 36.29 28.78
CA LYS A 163 -20.02 36.75 30.18
C LYS A 163 -18.59 36.63 30.73
N ILE A 164 -17.71 35.96 30.02
CA ILE A 164 -16.27 35.98 30.32
C ILE A 164 -15.78 37.39 29.95
N GLY A 165 -15.22 38.12 30.92
CA GLY A 165 -14.64 39.45 30.68
C GLY A 165 -13.60 39.41 29.56
N ASN A 166 -13.30 40.59 28.96
CA ASN A 166 -12.58 40.85 27.69
C ASN A 166 -11.13 40.26 27.50
N LYS A 167 -10.80 39.09 28.07
CA LYS A 167 -9.48 38.45 28.08
C LYS A 167 -9.55 36.91 28.03
N LEU A 168 -10.32 36.34 27.10
CA LEU A 168 -10.13 34.94 26.72
C LEU A 168 -8.90 34.83 25.81
N HIS A 169 -7.74 34.55 26.40
CA HIS A 169 -6.49 34.38 25.68
C HIS A 169 -6.31 32.92 25.25
N ASN A 170 -6.87 32.57 24.08
CA ASN A 170 -6.51 31.31 23.41
C ASN A 170 -5.15 31.46 22.74
N VAL A 171 -4.13 30.78 23.28
CA VAL A 171 -2.79 30.71 22.70
C VAL A 171 -2.67 29.38 21.96
N PRO A 172 -2.82 29.34 20.63
CA PRO A 172 -2.64 28.10 19.88
C PRO A 172 -1.18 27.63 20.01
N PHE A 173 -0.99 26.42 20.52
CA PHE A 173 0.34 25.86 20.75
C PHE A 173 0.99 25.52 19.40
N MET A 174 1.97 26.34 18.98
CA MET A 174 2.50 26.40 17.61
C MET A 174 3.17 25.10 17.11
N PHE A 175 3.47 24.16 18.00
CA PHE A 175 4.09 22.86 17.73
C PHE A 175 3.29 21.66 18.30
N GLY A 176 1.99 21.81 18.55
CA GLY A 176 1.20 20.89 19.40
C GLY A 176 0.23 19.98 18.66
N PHE A 177 -0.09 18.84 19.28
CA PHE A 177 -1.06 17.84 18.79
C PHE A 177 -2.45 18.42 18.43
N GLY A 178 -2.85 19.58 18.98
CA GLY A 178 -4.10 20.26 18.61
C GLY A 178 -4.16 20.70 17.14
N LEU A 179 -3.06 21.21 16.57
CA LEU A 179 -2.98 21.54 15.14
C LEU A 179 -3.04 20.27 14.28
N ALA A 180 -2.44 19.17 14.77
CA ALA A 180 -2.56 17.88 14.10
C ALA A 180 -4.01 17.38 14.09
N GLY A 181 -4.81 17.63 15.14
CA GLY A 181 -6.24 17.30 15.19
C GLY A 181 -7.07 18.01 14.12
N GLU A 182 -6.97 19.34 14.03
CA GLU A 182 -7.72 20.11 13.02
C GLU A 182 -7.21 19.86 11.58
N PHE A 183 -5.89 19.76 11.40
CA PHE A 183 -5.31 19.34 10.13
C PHE A 183 -5.79 17.95 9.74
N PHE A 184 -5.78 16.98 10.66
CA PHE A 184 -6.20 15.61 10.38
C PHE A 184 -7.69 15.55 10.07
N GLU A 185 -8.54 16.29 10.76
CA GLU A 185 -9.97 16.38 10.42
C GLU A 185 -10.20 17.03 9.04
N GLN A 186 -9.52 18.15 8.75
CA GLN A 186 -9.61 18.82 7.45
C GLN A 186 -9.03 17.95 6.32
N TYR A 187 -7.98 17.19 6.58
CA TYR A 187 -7.37 16.23 5.65
C TYR A 187 -8.25 14.99 5.48
N PHE A 188 -8.85 14.46 6.55
CA PHE A 188 -9.69 13.26 6.48
C PHE A 188 -11.02 13.56 5.77
N ARG A 189 -11.73 14.62 6.17
CA ARG A 189 -12.97 15.09 5.51
C ARG A 189 -12.71 15.67 4.12
N GLY A 190 -11.57 16.34 3.93
CA GLY A 190 -11.23 17.06 2.71
C GLY A 190 -10.55 16.22 1.65
N ALA A 191 -9.68 15.28 2.03
CA ALA A 191 -8.82 14.49 1.14
C ALA A 191 -9.21 13.01 1.16
N VAL A 192 -9.07 12.33 2.30
CA VAL A 192 -9.23 10.87 2.44
C VAL A 192 -10.64 10.40 2.06
N LEU A 193 -11.68 10.96 2.69
CA LEU A 193 -13.09 10.64 2.41
C LEU A 193 -13.53 11.04 0.99
N LYS A 194 -12.77 11.90 0.30
CA LYS A 194 -13.03 12.32 -1.10
C LYS A 194 -12.10 11.62 -2.10
N LEU A 195 -11.37 10.57 -1.68
CA LEU A 195 -10.46 9.76 -2.50
C LEU A 195 -9.46 10.59 -3.33
N ARG A 196 -8.97 11.71 -2.76
CA ARG A 196 -7.95 12.57 -3.36
C ARG A 196 -6.78 12.75 -2.39
N PRO A 197 -5.51 12.51 -2.79
CA PRO A 197 -4.37 12.67 -1.88
C PRO A 197 -4.13 14.10 -1.40
N LEU A 198 -4.57 15.11 -2.17
CA LEU A 198 -4.40 16.52 -1.86
C LEU A 198 -5.77 17.24 -1.84
N ALA A 199 -6.02 18.02 -0.78
CA ALA A 199 -7.22 18.83 -0.64
C ALA A 199 -6.87 20.32 -0.65
N GLY A 200 -7.73 21.15 -1.25
CA GLY A 200 -7.55 22.60 -1.37
C GLY A 200 -7.76 23.41 -0.09
N GLY A 201 -7.56 22.81 1.09
CA GLY A 201 -7.57 23.56 2.35
C GLY A 201 -6.25 24.31 2.54
N PRO A 202 -6.24 25.56 3.06
CA PRO A 202 -5.02 26.35 3.19
C PRO A 202 -3.96 25.66 4.07
N ALA A 203 -4.36 25.00 5.17
CA ALA A 203 -3.44 24.23 6.01
C ALA A 203 -2.85 23.01 5.26
N VAL A 204 -3.65 22.32 4.44
CA VAL A 204 -3.19 21.18 3.64
C VAL A 204 -2.20 21.62 2.55
N LEU A 205 -2.43 22.78 1.94
CA LEU A 205 -1.49 23.39 0.99
C LEU A 205 -0.20 23.85 1.66
N MET A 206 -0.26 24.41 2.87
CA MET A 206 0.92 24.80 3.66
C MET A 206 1.79 23.58 4.00
N VAL A 207 1.19 22.49 4.49
CA VAL A 207 1.90 21.24 4.78
C VAL A 207 2.48 20.63 3.49
N PHE A 208 1.74 20.63 2.38
CA PHE A 208 2.27 20.18 1.09
C PHE A 208 3.46 21.01 0.62
N GLY A 209 3.42 22.34 0.80
CA GLY A 209 4.55 23.23 0.53
C GLY A 209 5.77 22.89 1.37
N LEU A 210 5.62 22.72 2.68
CA LEU A 210 6.70 22.35 3.60
C LEU A 210 7.30 20.98 3.27
N VAL A 211 6.48 19.97 2.95
CA VAL A 211 6.93 18.66 2.47
C VAL A 211 7.67 18.77 1.13
N THR A 212 7.23 19.65 0.23
CA THR A 212 7.91 19.89 -1.06
C THR A 212 9.27 20.56 -0.87
N VAL A 213 9.40 21.49 0.08
CA VAL A 213 10.70 22.10 0.46
C VAL A 213 11.63 21.05 1.07
N PHE A 214 11.13 20.18 1.96
CA PHE A 214 11.91 19.07 2.51
C PHE A 214 12.40 18.10 1.41
N TYR A 215 11.52 17.71 0.49
CA TYR A 215 11.88 16.88 -0.66
C TYR A 215 12.88 17.56 -1.60
N LEU A 216 12.77 18.87 -1.83
CA LEU A 216 13.75 19.64 -2.60
C LEU A 216 15.12 19.64 -1.93
N LEU A 217 15.18 19.86 -0.61
CA LEU A 217 16.42 19.82 0.16
C LEU A 217 17.06 18.42 0.11
N LEU A 218 16.27 17.36 0.24
CA LEU A 218 16.76 15.98 0.09
C LEU A 218 17.23 15.69 -1.35
N ALA A 219 16.57 16.24 -2.37
CA ALA A 219 16.98 16.15 -3.77
C ALA A 219 18.30 16.89 -4.07
N LEU A 220 18.57 17.99 -3.35
CA LEU A 220 19.83 18.72 -3.41
C LEU A 220 20.98 17.92 -2.78
N ILE A 221 20.80 17.47 -1.54
CA ILE A 221 21.81 16.66 -0.81
C ILE A 221 22.15 15.38 -1.57
N LEU A 222 21.14 14.67 -2.09
CA LEU A 222 21.31 13.38 -2.78
C LEU A 222 21.37 13.52 -4.31
N GLY A 223 21.69 14.70 -4.84
CA GLY A 223 21.54 15.00 -6.28
C GLY A 223 22.27 14.05 -7.23
N SER A 224 23.42 13.49 -6.83
CA SER A 224 24.14 12.45 -7.60
C SER A 224 23.34 11.14 -7.70
N ALA A 225 22.81 10.67 -6.57
CA ALA A 225 21.98 9.48 -6.49
C ALA A 225 20.64 9.67 -7.23
N VAL A 226 20.00 10.83 -7.12
CA VAL A 226 18.76 11.15 -7.86
C VAL A 226 19.00 11.03 -9.36
N ARG A 227 20.06 11.65 -9.91
CA ARG A 227 20.39 11.58 -11.35
C ARG A 227 20.61 10.15 -11.84
N GLN A 228 21.29 9.32 -11.06
CA GLN A 228 21.52 7.91 -11.39
C GLN A 228 20.21 7.11 -11.39
N CYS A 229 19.34 7.34 -10.41
CA CYS A 229 18.03 6.70 -10.35
C CYS A 229 17.10 7.15 -11.50
N VAL A 230 17.09 8.44 -11.86
CA VAL A 230 16.30 8.96 -13.00
C VAL A 230 16.74 8.30 -14.32
N LYS A 231 18.05 8.05 -14.51
CA LYS A 231 18.56 7.32 -15.69
C LYS A 231 17.99 5.91 -15.78
N VAL A 232 18.08 5.13 -14.70
CA VAL A 232 17.50 3.76 -14.62
C VAL A 232 15.99 3.77 -14.92
N MET A 233 15.27 4.79 -14.41
CA MET A 233 13.83 4.92 -14.62
C MET A 233 13.45 5.16 -16.08
N TYR A 234 14.25 5.92 -16.83
CA TYR A 234 14.03 6.11 -18.26
C TYR A 234 14.42 4.89 -19.10
N GLU A 235 15.43 4.13 -18.67
CA GLU A 235 15.87 2.92 -19.38
C GLU A 235 14.92 1.74 -19.17
N ARG A 236 14.34 1.58 -17.97
CA ARG A 236 13.54 0.38 -17.60
C ARG A 236 12.28 0.68 -16.75
N PRO A 237 11.37 1.57 -17.20
CA PRO A 237 10.23 2.04 -16.38
C PRO A 237 9.31 0.89 -15.91
N ALA A 238 9.04 -0.10 -16.76
CA ALA A 238 8.22 -1.26 -16.42
C ALA A 238 8.86 -2.13 -15.33
N MET A 239 10.19 -2.30 -15.35
CA MET A 239 10.89 -3.04 -14.31
C MET A 239 10.85 -2.29 -12.97
N SER A 240 10.96 -0.96 -12.98
CA SER A 240 10.86 -0.15 -11.76
C SER A 240 9.48 -0.25 -11.11
N PHE A 241 8.40 -0.37 -11.88
CA PHE A 241 7.09 -0.70 -11.32
C PHE A 241 7.06 -2.12 -10.71
N VAL A 242 7.46 -3.12 -11.49
CA VAL A 242 7.36 -4.54 -11.12
C VAL A 242 8.22 -4.88 -9.89
N VAL A 243 9.46 -4.41 -9.82
CA VAL A 243 10.33 -4.59 -8.65
C VAL A 243 9.80 -3.82 -7.45
N GLY A 244 9.13 -2.69 -7.65
CA GLY A 244 8.47 -1.94 -6.58
C GLY A 244 7.32 -2.73 -5.96
N LEU A 245 6.49 -3.33 -6.80
CA LEU A 245 5.39 -4.18 -6.37
C LEU A 245 5.91 -5.45 -5.66
N LEU A 246 6.95 -6.08 -6.21
CA LEU A 246 7.63 -7.22 -5.58
C LEU A 246 8.21 -6.85 -4.21
N THR A 247 8.81 -5.66 -4.07
CA THR A 247 9.36 -5.16 -2.81
C THR A 247 8.25 -4.89 -1.79
N LEU A 248 7.14 -4.29 -2.23
CA LEU A 248 5.97 -4.01 -1.38
C LEU A 248 5.29 -5.30 -0.90
N VAL A 249 5.16 -6.32 -1.74
CA VAL A 249 4.61 -7.63 -1.34
C VAL A 249 5.63 -8.41 -0.47
N GLY A 250 6.92 -8.35 -0.81
CA GLY A 250 7.98 -9.05 -0.10
C GLY A 250 8.30 -8.53 1.30
N ILE A 251 7.93 -7.28 1.63
CA ILE A 251 8.18 -6.71 2.97
C ILE A 251 7.37 -7.43 4.06
N ALA A 252 6.15 -7.88 3.76
CA ALA A 252 5.26 -8.54 4.72
C ALA A 252 5.78 -9.92 5.20
N PRO A 253 6.11 -10.89 4.32
CA PRO A 253 6.71 -12.14 4.75
C PRO A 253 8.12 -11.93 5.34
N LEU A 254 8.87 -10.92 4.90
CA LEU A 254 10.16 -10.58 5.52
C LEU A 254 9.97 -10.14 6.98
N ILE A 255 9.02 -9.23 7.26
CA ILE A 255 8.68 -8.83 8.63
C ILE A 255 8.21 -10.04 9.46
N PHE A 256 7.39 -10.93 8.89
CA PHE A 256 6.94 -12.14 9.58
C PHE A 256 8.11 -13.08 9.95
N VAL A 257 9.05 -13.31 9.04
CA VAL A 257 10.27 -14.09 9.32
C VAL A 257 11.15 -13.40 10.35
N LEU A 258 11.28 -12.07 10.31
CA LEU A 258 12.01 -11.30 11.32
C LEU A 258 11.35 -11.44 12.71
N LEU A 259 10.01 -11.37 12.82
CA LEU A 259 9.27 -11.54 14.07
C LEU A 259 9.49 -12.91 14.73
N MET A 260 9.72 -13.96 13.94
CA MET A 260 10.06 -15.30 14.46
C MET A 260 11.48 -15.42 15.04
N SER A 261 12.29 -14.36 14.94
CA SER A 261 13.67 -14.34 15.43
C SER A 261 13.92 -13.21 16.43
N VAL A 262 14.59 -13.52 17.53
CA VAL A 262 14.92 -12.53 18.57
C VAL A 262 15.74 -11.36 17.99
N ILE A 263 16.66 -11.65 17.08
CA ILE A 263 17.47 -10.65 16.36
C ILE A 263 16.59 -9.83 15.40
N GLY A 264 15.65 -10.47 14.71
CA GLY A 264 14.81 -9.81 13.72
C GLY A 264 13.85 -8.79 14.32
N ILE A 265 13.34 -9.00 15.54
CA ILE A 265 12.53 -7.99 16.26
C ILE A 265 13.28 -6.65 16.39
N VAL A 266 14.57 -6.69 16.71
CA VAL A 266 15.43 -5.49 16.77
C VAL A 266 15.64 -4.87 15.39
N LEU A 267 15.65 -5.68 14.32
CA LEU A 267 15.88 -5.21 12.95
C LEU A 267 14.64 -4.61 12.27
N ILE A 268 13.42 -4.99 12.69
CA ILE A 268 12.14 -4.47 12.14
C ILE A 268 12.06 -2.94 12.09
N PRO A 269 12.34 -2.16 13.17
CA PRO A 269 12.26 -0.70 13.11
C PRO A 269 13.24 -0.10 12.09
N PHE A 270 14.45 -0.66 11.95
CA PHE A 270 15.42 -0.22 10.95
C PHE A 270 14.98 -0.57 9.52
N LEU A 271 14.41 -1.76 9.32
CA LEU A 271 13.85 -2.19 8.03
C LEU A 271 12.69 -1.26 7.60
N LEU A 272 11.78 -0.94 8.53
CA LEU A 272 10.65 -0.04 8.27
C LEU A 272 11.14 1.39 7.98
N ALA A 273 12.10 1.90 8.75
CA ALA A 273 12.72 3.21 8.50
C ALA A 273 13.40 3.27 7.13
N ALA A 274 14.17 2.24 6.75
CA ALA A 274 14.79 2.13 5.43
C ALA A 274 13.77 2.06 4.30
N PHE A 275 12.66 1.33 4.49
CA PHE A 275 11.56 1.24 3.53
C PHE A 275 10.86 2.60 3.33
N VAL A 276 10.57 3.32 4.42
CA VAL A 276 9.98 4.67 4.38
C VAL A 276 10.93 5.65 3.70
N ALA A 277 12.22 5.63 4.03
CA ALA A 277 13.24 6.47 3.40
C ALA A 277 13.36 6.18 1.89
N ALA A 278 13.37 4.91 1.48
CA ALA A 278 13.38 4.51 0.08
C ALA A 278 12.10 4.94 -0.67
N GLY A 279 10.93 4.89 -0.02
CA GLY A 279 9.67 5.39 -0.58
C GLY A 279 9.64 6.91 -0.76
N ILE A 280 10.18 7.67 0.21
CA ILE A 280 10.34 9.13 0.12
C ILE A 280 11.30 9.50 -1.01
N PHE A 281 12.49 8.90 -1.03
CA PHE A 281 13.50 9.15 -2.05
C PHE A 281 13.01 8.71 -3.45
N GLY A 282 12.29 7.59 -3.53
CA GLY A 282 11.64 7.14 -4.76
C GLY A 282 10.66 8.16 -5.35
N LYS A 283 9.84 8.80 -4.51
CA LYS A 283 8.93 9.89 -4.94
C LYS A 283 9.69 11.09 -5.52
N ILE A 284 10.83 11.46 -4.95
CA ILE A 284 11.70 12.53 -5.46
C ILE A 284 12.23 12.18 -6.85
N VAL A 285 12.70 10.95 -7.05
CA VAL A 285 13.17 10.45 -8.35
C VAL A 285 12.07 10.48 -9.39
N VAL A 286 10.85 10.04 -9.05
CA VAL A 286 9.71 10.05 -9.99
C VAL A 286 9.34 11.48 -10.38
N ALA A 287 9.26 12.41 -9.41
CA ALA A 287 9.00 13.82 -9.69
C ALA A 287 10.07 14.42 -10.63
N ALA A 288 11.36 14.25 -10.30
CA ALA A 288 12.46 14.72 -11.13
C ALA A 288 12.45 14.09 -12.55
N ALA A 289 12.07 12.80 -12.67
CA ALA A 289 11.93 12.13 -13.96
C ALA A 289 10.75 12.66 -14.79
N ILE A 290 9.63 13.05 -14.16
CA ILE A 290 8.48 13.64 -14.86
C ILE A 290 8.84 15.03 -15.38
N GLY A 291 9.31 15.95 -14.53
CA GLY A 291 9.67 17.30 -14.96
C GLY A 291 10.85 17.32 -15.93
N GLY A 292 11.85 16.46 -15.71
CA GLY A 292 12.98 16.26 -16.62
C GLY A 292 12.58 15.74 -18.01
N ARG A 293 11.43 15.07 -18.15
CA ARG A 293 10.91 14.63 -19.46
C ARG A 293 10.29 15.78 -20.28
N ILE A 294 9.77 16.80 -19.60
CA ILE A 294 9.15 17.99 -20.22
C ILE A 294 10.22 19.03 -20.57
N LEU A 295 11.20 19.24 -19.68
CA LEU A 295 12.32 20.16 -19.90
C LEU A 295 13.22 19.74 -21.08
N ARG A 296 13.13 18.47 -21.50
CA ARG A 296 13.93 17.82 -22.55
C ARG A 296 13.68 18.30 -23.99
N ARG A 297 12.88 19.36 -24.18
CA ARG A 297 12.64 20.03 -25.48
C ARG A 297 13.58 21.20 -25.76
N ARG A 298 14.50 21.54 -24.86
CA ARG A 298 15.56 22.52 -25.10
C ARG A 298 16.94 21.86 -24.92
N GLU A 299 17.83 22.16 -25.87
CA GLU A 299 19.12 21.48 -26.03
C GLU A 299 20.10 21.78 -24.87
N ASP A 300 21.08 20.90 -24.72
CA ASP A 300 22.38 21.12 -24.07
C ASP A 300 22.38 21.67 -22.64
N GLY A 301 21.73 20.93 -21.74
CA GLY A 301 21.81 21.20 -20.30
C GLY A 301 21.23 20.10 -19.41
N LEU A 302 21.30 18.83 -19.84
CA LEU A 302 20.48 17.69 -19.36
C LEU A 302 20.49 17.38 -17.85
N ILE A 303 21.34 18.06 -17.08
CA ILE A 303 21.65 17.83 -15.66
C ILE A 303 21.64 19.14 -14.84
N GLY A 304 21.69 20.32 -15.47
CA GLY A 304 22.04 21.59 -14.81
C GLY A 304 21.13 21.99 -13.65
N ASN A 305 19.81 22.00 -13.89
CA ASN A 305 18.83 22.44 -12.90
C ASN A 305 17.95 21.27 -12.42
N VAL A 306 18.54 20.34 -11.65
CA VAL A 306 17.81 19.29 -10.91
C VAL A 306 16.65 19.88 -10.11
N ILE A 307 16.85 21.08 -9.53
CA ILE A 307 15.85 21.90 -8.85
C ILE A 307 14.61 22.13 -9.73
N LEU A 308 14.81 22.67 -10.94
CA LEU A 308 13.71 23.04 -11.84
C LEU A 308 12.97 21.79 -12.36
N ALA A 309 13.70 20.72 -12.67
CA ALA A 309 13.10 19.44 -13.06
C ALA A 309 12.27 18.83 -11.91
N PHE A 310 12.76 18.88 -10.67
CA PHE A 310 12.03 18.43 -9.50
C PHE A 310 10.78 19.29 -9.25
N LEU A 311 10.92 20.62 -9.18
CA LEU A 311 9.82 21.55 -8.91
C LEU A 311 8.69 21.42 -9.94
N LEU A 312 9.03 21.39 -11.23
CA LEU A 312 8.07 21.21 -12.31
C LEU A 312 7.34 19.85 -12.20
N GLY A 313 8.08 18.79 -11.89
CA GLY A 313 7.51 17.46 -11.65
C GLY A 313 6.57 17.41 -10.43
N THR A 314 6.95 18.03 -9.31
CA THR A 314 6.09 18.13 -8.13
C THR A 314 4.85 18.97 -8.36
N LEU A 315 4.93 20.04 -9.15
CA LEU A 315 3.78 20.86 -9.51
C LEU A 315 2.76 20.06 -10.34
N ILE A 316 3.24 19.28 -11.31
CA ILE A 316 2.39 18.41 -12.13
C ILE A 316 1.75 17.31 -11.28
N LEU A 317 2.52 16.65 -10.40
CA LEU A 317 1.98 15.67 -9.46
C LEU A 317 0.96 16.29 -8.49
N ALA A 318 1.18 17.51 -8.02
CA ALA A 318 0.23 18.23 -7.17
C ALA A 318 -1.12 18.44 -7.89
N ILE A 319 -1.09 18.93 -9.13
CA ILE A 319 -2.29 19.14 -9.96
C ILE A 319 -3.03 17.80 -10.17
N ILE A 320 -2.32 16.71 -10.43
CA ILE A 320 -2.93 15.38 -10.60
C ILE A 320 -3.52 14.86 -9.27
N TYR A 321 -2.85 15.11 -8.13
CA TYR A 321 -3.32 14.70 -6.80
C TYR A 321 -4.55 15.47 -6.29
N PHE A 322 -4.93 16.58 -6.92
CA PHE A 322 -6.21 17.25 -6.69
C PHE A 322 -7.41 16.48 -7.26
N ILE A 323 -7.20 15.65 -8.29
CA ILE A 323 -8.26 14.93 -8.99
C ILE A 323 -8.68 13.68 -8.18
N PRO A 324 -9.96 13.53 -7.81
CA PRO A 324 -10.45 12.33 -7.12
C PRO A 324 -10.20 11.06 -7.92
N ILE A 325 -9.92 9.94 -7.24
CA ILE A 325 -9.63 8.61 -7.79
C ILE A 325 -8.32 8.57 -8.61
N ILE A 326 -8.21 9.36 -9.68
CA ILE A 326 -7.00 9.46 -10.52
C ILE A 326 -5.80 9.88 -9.68
N GLY A 327 -5.95 10.88 -8.81
CA GLY A 327 -4.88 11.32 -7.90
C GLY A 327 -4.42 10.19 -6.98
N LEU A 328 -5.34 9.39 -6.44
CA LEU A 328 -5.04 8.25 -5.58
C LEU A 328 -4.30 7.14 -6.34
N MET A 329 -4.77 6.79 -7.55
CA MET A 329 -4.11 5.82 -8.41
C MET A 329 -2.70 6.26 -8.78
N VAL A 330 -2.51 7.52 -9.15
CA VAL A 330 -1.18 8.07 -9.49
C VAL A 330 -0.29 8.13 -8.25
N TRP A 331 -0.81 8.50 -7.08
CA TRP A 331 -0.05 8.50 -5.82
C TRP A 331 0.47 7.09 -5.46
N ALA A 332 -0.38 6.08 -5.60
CA ALA A 332 -0.01 4.68 -5.38
C ALA A 332 1.03 4.22 -6.42
N LEU A 333 0.80 4.49 -7.70
CA LEU A 333 1.69 4.14 -8.80
C LEU A 333 3.08 4.80 -8.64
N VAL A 334 3.12 6.09 -8.30
CA VAL A 334 4.35 6.86 -8.03
C VAL A 334 5.10 6.28 -6.82
N GLY A 335 4.39 5.87 -5.76
CA GLY A 335 4.99 5.19 -4.61
C GLY A 335 5.66 3.87 -4.99
N VAL A 336 4.95 3.01 -5.70
CA VAL A 336 5.44 1.69 -6.16
C VAL A 336 6.61 1.85 -7.14
N MET A 337 6.44 2.65 -8.20
CA MET A 337 7.51 2.91 -9.19
C MET A 337 8.74 3.55 -8.56
N GLY A 338 8.56 4.48 -7.62
CA GLY A 338 9.65 5.12 -6.90
C GLY A 338 10.47 4.12 -6.10
N LEU A 339 9.81 3.33 -5.24
CA LEU A 339 10.45 2.31 -4.42
C LEU A 339 11.24 1.30 -5.27
N GLY A 340 10.62 0.74 -6.30
CA GLY A 340 11.26 -0.27 -7.15
C GLY A 340 12.44 0.28 -7.96
N ASN A 341 12.38 1.55 -8.34
CA ASN A 341 13.50 2.19 -9.03
C ASN A 341 14.74 2.36 -8.12
N VAL A 342 14.53 2.60 -6.82
CA VAL A 342 15.60 2.64 -5.82
C VAL A 342 16.21 1.25 -5.66
N VAL A 343 15.38 0.22 -5.48
CA VAL A 343 15.84 -1.18 -5.35
C VAL A 343 16.58 -1.67 -6.58
N LEU A 344 16.11 -1.34 -7.80
CA LEU A 344 16.82 -1.64 -9.05
C LEU A 344 18.17 -0.91 -9.15
N THR A 345 18.24 0.34 -8.72
CA THR A 345 19.48 1.13 -8.76
C THR A 345 20.52 0.60 -7.76
N ILE A 346 20.09 0.07 -6.61
CA ILE A 346 20.99 -0.56 -5.62
C ILE A 346 21.47 -1.92 -6.13
N SER A 347 20.55 -2.82 -6.51
CA SER A 347 20.88 -4.17 -6.99
C SER A 347 21.78 -4.17 -8.24
N SER A 348 21.58 -3.23 -9.17
CA SER A 348 22.44 -3.10 -10.36
C SER A 348 23.87 -2.67 -10.04
N ARG A 349 24.13 -1.98 -8.92
CA ARG A 349 25.51 -1.70 -8.44
C ARG A 349 26.15 -2.96 -7.88
N LEU A 350 25.46 -3.66 -6.99
CA LEU A 350 25.94 -4.89 -6.34
C LEU A 350 26.29 -6.00 -7.34
N VAL A 351 25.60 -6.07 -8.48
CA VAL A 351 25.94 -7.00 -9.58
C VAL A 351 27.19 -6.54 -10.33
N LYS A 352 27.37 -5.23 -10.55
CA LYS A 352 28.51 -4.67 -11.30
C LYS A 352 29.84 -4.73 -10.54
N GLU A 353 29.79 -4.82 -9.21
CA GLU A 353 30.97 -4.99 -8.34
C GLU A 353 31.51 -6.43 -8.30
N ARG A 354 30.83 -7.40 -8.93
CA ARG A 354 31.33 -8.78 -9.05
C ARG A 354 32.40 -8.85 -10.15
N PRO A 355 33.68 -9.15 -9.85
CA PRO A 355 34.72 -9.25 -10.86
C PRO A 355 34.42 -10.39 -11.86
N PRO A 356 34.81 -10.25 -13.14
CA PRO A 356 34.62 -11.31 -14.12
C PRO A 356 35.33 -12.59 -13.68
N ARG A 357 34.60 -13.71 -13.69
CA ARG A 357 35.15 -15.02 -13.32
C ARG A 357 36.33 -15.34 -14.25
N PRO A 358 37.53 -15.69 -13.73
CA PRO A 358 38.67 -15.98 -14.58
C PRO A 358 38.32 -17.09 -15.55
N THR A 359 38.49 -16.82 -16.84
CA THR A 359 38.29 -17.79 -17.92
C THR A 359 39.29 -18.93 -17.73
N ARG A 360 38.77 -20.14 -17.48
CA ARG A 360 39.59 -21.35 -17.49
C ARG A 360 40.30 -21.42 -18.85
N PRO A 361 41.63 -21.59 -18.92
CA PRO A 361 42.31 -21.80 -20.19
C PRO A 361 41.65 -22.94 -20.96
N ALA A 362 41.42 -22.75 -22.25
CA ALA A 362 40.86 -23.81 -23.09
C ALA A 362 41.77 -25.05 -23.00
N PRO A 363 41.20 -26.27 -22.97
CA PRO A 363 42.02 -27.47 -22.95
C PRO A 363 42.90 -27.49 -24.20
N THR A 364 44.21 -27.52 -24.00
CA THR A 364 45.18 -27.67 -25.10
C THR A 364 44.88 -28.97 -25.82
N THR A 365 44.41 -28.88 -27.07
CA THR A 365 44.23 -30.06 -27.92
C THR A 365 45.58 -30.72 -28.10
N ALA A 366 45.75 -31.93 -27.56
CA ALA A 366 46.94 -32.73 -27.80
C ALA A 366 47.11 -32.96 -29.31
N PRO A 367 48.35 -32.93 -29.85
CA PRO A 367 48.56 -33.16 -31.26
C PRO A 367 48.09 -34.57 -31.64
N SER A 368 47.30 -34.67 -32.69
CA SER A 368 46.88 -35.94 -33.25
C SER A 368 48.10 -36.74 -33.72
N THR A 369 48.25 -37.96 -33.21
CA THR A 369 49.26 -38.90 -33.70
C THR A 369 48.97 -39.24 -35.16
N GLY A 370 49.82 -38.72 -36.05
CA GLY A 370 49.68 -38.93 -37.49
C GLY A 370 49.89 -40.39 -37.89
N SER A 371 49.06 -40.87 -38.82
CA SER A 371 49.19 -42.19 -39.44
C SER A 371 50.49 -42.27 -40.26
N PHE A 372 51.25 -43.36 -40.12
CA PHE A 372 52.40 -43.63 -40.98
C PHE A 372 51.95 -43.99 -42.41
N GLY A 373 52.62 -43.42 -43.42
CA GLY A 373 52.36 -43.68 -44.85
C GLY A 373 53.52 -43.17 -45.72
N GLY A 374 54.35 -44.09 -46.21
CA GLY A 374 55.70 -43.85 -46.77
C GLY A 374 55.86 -42.95 -48.02
N GLY A 375 57.13 -42.52 -48.23
CA GLY A 375 57.67 -41.90 -49.46
C GLY A 375 57.45 -40.37 -49.56
N THR A 376 58.39 -39.53 -50.05
CA THR A 376 59.71 -39.77 -50.68
C THR A 376 60.62 -38.53 -50.48
N MET A 377 61.91 -38.61 -50.79
CA MET A 377 62.96 -37.62 -50.46
C MET A 377 63.04 -36.37 -51.38
N ALA A 378 63.84 -35.38 -50.92
CA ALA A 378 64.29 -34.12 -51.56
C ALA A 378 63.26 -32.96 -51.59
N GLY A 379 63.65 -31.69 -51.38
CA GLY A 379 64.97 -31.11 -51.04
C GLY A 379 64.86 -29.62 -50.63
N THR A 380 65.95 -29.05 -50.09
CA THR A 380 66.13 -27.62 -49.71
C THR A 380 65.68 -26.63 -50.79
N THR A 381 65.10 -25.44 -50.50
CA THR A 381 65.80 -24.24 -49.97
C THR A 381 64.88 -23.09 -49.52
N ALA A 382 65.35 -22.31 -48.54
CA ALA A 382 65.26 -20.85 -48.36
C ALA A 382 63.92 -20.06 -48.42
N ALA A 383 63.77 -19.16 -47.45
CA ALA A 383 62.91 -17.96 -47.46
C ALA A 383 63.83 -16.69 -47.49
N PRO A 384 63.35 -15.44 -47.33
CA PRO A 384 62.02 -14.84 -47.52
C PRO A 384 62.10 -13.60 -48.47
N MET A 385 61.31 -12.53 -48.21
CA MET A 385 61.34 -11.17 -48.81
C MET A 385 60.73 -10.98 -50.21
N ASN A 386 60.11 -9.84 -50.55
CA ASN A 386 59.44 -8.78 -49.77
C ASN A 386 58.57 -7.90 -50.73
N ALA A 387 57.71 -7.05 -50.15
CA ALA A 387 57.37 -5.70 -50.60
C ALA A 387 56.62 -5.43 -51.95
N THR A 388 55.46 -4.75 -51.81
CA THR A 388 54.88 -3.74 -52.75
C THR A 388 54.43 -4.22 -54.15
N THR A 389 53.47 -3.62 -54.86
CA THR A 389 52.82 -2.29 -54.81
C THR A 389 51.31 -2.36 -55.05
N ALA A 390 50.57 -1.35 -54.58
CA ALA A 390 49.22 -1.07 -55.07
C ALA A 390 49.24 -0.48 -56.50
N SER A 391 48.18 -0.73 -57.28
CA SER A 391 47.70 0.24 -58.29
C SER A 391 46.20 0.02 -58.53
N ALA A 392 45.50 1.06 -58.96
CA ALA A 392 44.05 1.16 -58.92
C ALA A 392 43.39 1.13 -60.31
N ALA A 393 42.09 0.77 -60.29
CA ALA A 393 41.01 1.27 -61.13
C ALA A 393 41.18 1.35 -62.67
N ALA A 394 40.40 0.50 -63.35
CA ALA A 394 39.59 0.91 -64.52
C ALA A 394 38.37 -0.02 -64.66
N ALA A 395 37.24 0.52 -65.13
CA ALA A 395 36.01 -0.19 -65.49
C ALA A 395 35.57 0.33 -66.90
N PRO A 396 34.38 0.00 -67.48
CA PRO A 396 33.39 -1.05 -67.18
C PRO A 396 32.83 -1.81 -68.44
N SER A 397 32.04 -2.89 -68.22
CA SER A 397 30.87 -3.35 -69.04
C SER A 397 31.04 -3.85 -70.51
N PRO A 398 30.05 -4.55 -71.14
CA PRO A 398 28.94 -5.39 -70.61
C PRO A 398 28.62 -6.71 -71.38
N THR A 399 27.58 -7.42 -70.90
CA THR A 399 26.59 -8.28 -71.63
C THR A 399 26.94 -9.72 -72.06
N PRO A 400 25.92 -10.62 -72.22
CA PRO A 400 26.05 -12.06 -71.95
C PRO A 400 25.69 -13.00 -73.12
N ASP A 401 25.89 -14.31 -72.94
CA ASP A 401 25.31 -15.36 -73.78
C ASP A 401 24.69 -16.52 -72.99
N ILE A 402 23.51 -16.97 -73.44
CA ILE A 402 22.88 -18.25 -73.13
C ILE A 402 22.35 -18.80 -74.47
N PRO A 403 22.49 -20.10 -74.75
CA PRO A 403 21.46 -20.76 -75.54
C PRO A 403 20.88 -22.04 -74.92
N PHE A 404 19.72 -22.38 -75.47
CA PHE A 404 18.74 -23.40 -75.07
C PHE A 404 19.00 -24.75 -75.78
N SER A 405 18.39 -25.85 -75.30
CA SER A 405 18.17 -27.04 -76.15
C SER A 405 17.01 -27.95 -75.66
N ALA A 406 16.39 -28.69 -76.60
CA ALA A 406 15.21 -29.56 -76.43
C ALA A 406 15.18 -30.61 -77.59
N ALA A 407 14.21 -31.52 -77.78
CA ALA A 407 12.89 -31.74 -77.18
C ALA A 407 12.42 -33.22 -77.36
N GLY A 408 11.33 -33.61 -76.68
CA GLY A 408 10.55 -34.83 -77.00
C GLY A 408 10.28 -35.76 -75.79
N GLY A 409 9.17 -36.49 -75.68
CA GLY A 409 7.97 -36.58 -76.54
C GLY A 409 7.38 -38.01 -76.52
N GLY A 410 6.13 -38.19 -76.08
CA GLY A 410 5.46 -39.51 -76.02
C GLY A 410 4.10 -39.48 -75.29
N ALA A 411 3.14 -40.32 -75.71
CA ALA A 411 1.69 -40.12 -75.46
C ALA A 411 1.00 -41.16 -74.55
N ALA A 412 -0.30 -40.95 -74.29
CA ALA A 412 -1.11 -41.57 -73.24
C ALA A 412 -2.01 -42.77 -73.67
N VAL A 413 -2.52 -43.55 -72.70
CA VAL A 413 -3.68 -44.48 -72.82
C VAL A 413 -4.53 -44.43 -71.52
N LEU A 414 -5.80 -44.86 -71.63
CA LEU A 414 -6.98 -44.60 -70.78
C LEU A 414 -7.25 -45.66 -69.68
N GLY A 415 -8.09 -45.32 -68.68
CA GLY A 415 -8.82 -46.31 -67.87
C GLY A 415 -9.49 -45.77 -66.60
N ALA A 416 -10.81 -45.96 -66.44
CA ALA A 416 -11.62 -45.59 -65.27
C ALA A 416 -12.61 -46.75 -64.91
N PRO A 417 -13.27 -46.74 -63.73
CA PRO A 417 -13.28 -47.88 -62.79
C PRO A 417 -14.49 -48.83 -62.92
N PRO A 418 -14.52 -49.91 -62.10
CA PRO A 418 -15.79 -50.21 -61.41
C PRO A 418 -15.69 -50.76 -59.96
N PHE A 419 -16.76 -50.45 -59.21
CA PHE A 419 -17.43 -51.24 -58.15
C PHE A 419 -16.80 -51.52 -56.77
N ILE A 420 -17.63 -51.26 -55.74
CA ILE A 420 -17.54 -51.75 -54.35
C ILE A 420 -18.69 -52.76 -54.18
N PRO A 421 -18.51 -53.90 -53.46
CA PRO A 421 -19.17 -53.97 -52.15
C PRO A 421 -18.34 -54.73 -51.10
N GLY A 422 -18.35 -54.24 -49.85
CA GLY A 422 -17.67 -54.91 -48.74
C GLY A 422 -17.90 -54.22 -47.40
N PHE A 423 -19.08 -54.44 -46.80
CA PHE A 423 -19.30 -54.10 -45.39
C PHE A 423 -18.50 -55.06 -44.51
N GLY A 424 -17.25 -54.71 -44.22
CA GLY A 424 -16.49 -55.24 -43.10
C GLY A 424 -16.54 -54.23 -41.96
N ALA A 425 -16.95 -54.66 -40.76
CA ALA A 425 -16.90 -53.82 -39.57
C ALA A 425 -15.44 -53.58 -39.18
N ALA A 426 -14.85 -52.49 -39.68
CA ALA A 426 -13.59 -51.98 -39.21
C ALA A 426 -13.82 -51.30 -37.85
N GLU A 427 -13.33 -51.94 -36.79
CA GLU A 427 -13.16 -51.29 -35.49
C GLU A 427 -12.37 -49.98 -35.66
N PRO A 428 -12.63 -48.93 -34.86
CA PRO A 428 -11.83 -47.72 -34.92
C PRO A 428 -10.41 -48.04 -34.44
N SER A 429 -9.51 -48.32 -35.39
CA SER A 429 -8.11 -48.60 -35.12
C SER A 429 -7.50 -47.42 -34.37
N ALA A 430 -7.18 -47.62 -33.09
CA ALA A 430 -6.64 -46.64 -32.16
C ALA A 430 -5.17 -46.25 -32.49
N SER A 431 -4.89 -45.96 -33.76
CA SER A 431 -3.56 -45.73 -34.34
C SER A 431 -3.52 -44.50 -35.27
N ALA A 432 -4.42 -43.54 -35.05
CA ALA A 432 -4.35 -42.19 -35.63
C ALA A 432 -4.22 -41.08 -34.56
N ALA A 433 -4.06 -41.46 -33.28
CA ALA A 433 -3.87 -40.55 -32.15
C ALA A 433 -2.38 -40.26 -31.83
N GLY A 434 -1.45 -40.90 -32.52
CA GLY A 434 -0.02 -40.58 -32.45
C GLY A 434 0.40 -39.70 -33.63
N LEU A 435 1.22 -38.67 -33.36
CA LEU A 435 1.82 -37.71 -34.30
C LEU A 435 1.03 -36.43 -34.64
N ALA A 436 -0.16 -36.20 -34.06
CA ALA A 436 -0.66 -34.83 -33.94
C ALA A 436 0.21 -34.07 -32.92
N GLN A 437 1.01 -33.10 -33.38
CA GLN A 437 1.79 -32.25 -32.48
C GLN A 437 0.82 -31.49 -31.55
N PRO A 438 1.12 -31.35 -30.23
CA PRO A 438 0.24 -30.62 -29.32
C PRO A 438 -0.03 -29.20 -29.82
N GLU A 439 -1.29 -28.75 -29.76
CA GLU A 439 -1.67 -27.38 -30.16
C GLU A 439 -0.92 -26.30 -29.34
N ALA A 440 -0.45 -26.69 -28.14
CA ALA A 440 0.42 -25.90 -27.25
C ALA A 440 1.83 -25.59 -27.80
N ASP A 441 2.32 -26.38 -28.76
CA ASP A 441 3.66 -26.27 -29.35
C ASP A 441 3.63 -25.82 -30.83
N LEU A 442 2.48 -25.97 -31.49
CA LEU A 442 2.22 -25.44 -32.84
C LEU A 442 2.13 -23.91 -32.89
N TYR A 443 1.75 -23.25 -31.79
CA TYR A 443 1.45 -21.83 -31.75
C TYR A 443 2.23 -21.05 -30.68
N PRO A 444 2.65 -19.79 -30.95
CA PRO A 444 3.42 -19.00 -30.01
C PRO A 444 2.60 -18.68 -28.75
N ARG A 445 3.16 -18.99 -27.58
CA ARG A 445 2.46 -18.87 -26.29
C ARG A 445 2.26 -17.40 -25.89
N ALA A 446 1.07 -17.10 -25.39
CA ALA A 446 0.63 -15.74 -25.06
C ALA A 446 1.25 -15.23 -23.76
N GLY A 447 2.12 -14.23 -23.84
CA GLY A 447 2.71 -13.57 -22.67
C GLY A 447 1.73 -12.72 -21.85
N PHE A 448 2.14 -12.39 -20.62
CA PHE A 448 1.33 -11.71 -19.58
C PHE A 448 0.46 -10.56 -20.11
N TRP A 449 1.03 -9.57 -20.81
CA TRP A 449 0.30 -8.36 -21.22
C TRP A 449 -0.91 -8.64 -22.12
N ARG A 450 -0.85 -9.65 -22.99
CA ARG A 450 -2.00 -10.02 -23.84
C ARG A 450 -3.13 -10.61 -23.02
N ARG A 451 -2.80 -11.47 -22.04
CA ARG A 451 -3.78 -12.06 -21.13
C ARG A 451 -4.36 -11.03 -20.15
N PHE A 452 -3.55 -10.08 -19.70
CA PHE A 452 -3.99 -8.98 -18.84
C PHE A 452 -4.99 -8.07 -19.55
N VAL A 453 -4.74 -7.69 -20.81
CA VAL A 453 -5.69 -6.88 -21.59
C VAL A 453 -6.97 -7.67 -21.92
N ALA A 454 -6.88 -8.97 -22.24
CA ALA A 454 -8.07 -9.83 -22.37
C ALA A 454 -8.90 -9.84 -21.07
N GLY A 455 -8.24 -10.04 -19.92
CA GLY A 455 -8.89 -10.02 -18.61
C GLY A 455 -9.55 -8.69 -18.25
N ILE A 456 -8.98 -7.55 -18.67
CA ILE A 456 -9.63 -6.23 -18.52
C ILE A 456 -10.90 -6.14 -19.38
N ILE A 457 -10.87 -6.64 -20.62
CA ILE A 457 -12.04 -6.64 -21.50
C ILE A 457 -13.15 -7.52 -20.90
N ASP A 458 -12.80 -8.74 -20.46
CA ASP A 458 -13.72 -9.67 -19.80
C ASP A 458 -14.28 -9.09 -18.48
N LEU A 459 -13.45 -8.39 -17.69
CA LEU A 459 -13.87 -7.70 -16.45
C LEU A 459 -14.87 -6.58 -16.73
N VAL A 460 -14.62 -5.73 -17.73
CA VAL A 460 -15.55 -4.65 -18.12
C VAL A 460 -16.87 -5.23 -18.62
N LEU A 461 -16.82 -6.27 -19.45
CA LEU A 461 -18.01 -6.98 -19.94
C LEU A 461 -18.84 -7.56 -18.78
N CYS A 462 -18.19 -8.26 -17.84
CA CYS A 462 -18.86 -8.82 -16.67
C CYS A 462 -19.41 -7.74 -15.73
N ALA A 463 -18.69 -6.63 -15.54
CA ALA A 463 -19.15 -5.52 -14.71
C ALA A 463 -20.39 -4.83 -15.30
N ILE A 464 -20.47 -4.68 -16.63
CA ILE A 464 -21.67 -4.18 -17.32
C ILE A 464 -22.82 -5.17 -17.16
N ALA A 465 -22.58 -6.47 -17.39
CA ALA A 465 -23.62 -7.50 -17.27
C ALA A 465 -24.20 -7.58 -15.84
N VAL A 466 -23.34 -7.55 -14.81
CA VAL A 466 -23.78 -7.54 -13.40
C VAL A 466 -24.43 -6.21 -13.01
N GLY A 467 -23.94 -5.08 -13.52
CA GLY A 467 -24.50 -3.75 -13.24
C GLY A 467 -25.91 -3.50 -13.80
N ILE A 468 -26.37 -4.34 -14.75
CA ILE A 468 -27.74 -4.34 -15.27
C ILE A 468 -28.67 -5.19 -14.37
N LEU A 469 -28.13 -6.13 -13.59
CA LEU A 469 -28.90 -6.98 -12.68
C LEU A 469 -29.17 -6.26 -11.34
N PRO A 470 -30.33 -6.47 -10.69
CA PRO A 470 -30.71 -5.77 -9.46
C PRO A 470 -29.99 -6.29 -8.19
N PHE A 471 -28.87 -7.00 -8.33
CA PHE A 471 -28.12 -7.62 -7.23
C PHE A 471 -26.82 -6.87 -6.93
N THR A 472 -26.40 -6.88 -5.67
CA THR A 472 -25.30 -6.06 -5.16
C THR A 472 -23.90 -6.62 -5.51
N ALA A 473 -22.88 -5.79 -5.29
CA ALA A 473 -21.49 -6.03 -5.67
C ALA A 473 -20.79 -7.35 -5.24
N PRO A 474 -21.11 -8.06 -4.13
CA PRO A 474 -20.32 -9.25 -3.74
C PRO A 474 -20.40 -10.45 -4.70
N ILE A 475 -21.31 -10.45 -5.68
CA ILE A 475 -21.49 -11.57 -6.62
C ILE A 475 -20.51 -11.50 -7.82
N LEU A 476 -19.96 -10.31 -8.12
CA LEU A 476 -19.10 -10.08 -9.29
C LEU A 476 -17.92 -11.08 -9.46
N PRO A 477 -17.11 -11.41 -8.44
CA PRO A 477 -16.01 -12.38 -8.62
C PRO A 477 -16.52 -13.79 -8.94
N LEU A 478 -17.60 -14.24 -8.30
CA LEU A 478 -18.20 -15.55 -8.57
C LEU A 478 -18.78 -15.61 -10.00
N PHE A 479 -19.40 -14.51 -10.46
CA PHE A 479 -19.90 -14.37 -11.82
C PHE A 479 -18.76 -14.43 -12.86
N ILE A 480 -17.66 -13.70 -12.64
CA ILE A 480 -16.46 -13.69 -13.50
C ILE A 480 -15.86 -15.09 -13.64
N VAL A 481 -15.82 -15.86 -12.57
CA VAL A 481 -15.26 -17.23 -12.59
C VAL A 481 -16.21 -18.22 -13.26
N ALA A 482 -17.52 -18.13 -12.99
CA ALA A 482 -18.52 -18.93 -13.71
C ALA A 482 -18.48 -18.66 -15.23
N TYR A 483 -18.41 -17.38 -15.63
CA TYR A 483 -18.24 -16.94 -17.01
C TYR A 483 -16.98 -17.55 -17.67
N GLN A 484 -15.83 -17.47 -17.00
CA GLN A 484 -14.58 -18.05 -17.51
C GLN A 484 -14.65 -19.58 -17.65
N ILE A 485 -15.17 -20.29 -16.63
CA ILE A 485 -15.32 -21.76 -16.66
C ILE A 485 -16.20 -22.20 -17.82
N ILE A 486 -17.35 -21.55 -18.03
CA ILE A 486 -18.29 -21.89 -19.10
C ILE A 486 -17.66 -21.67 -20.48
N LEU A 487 -17.03 -20.52 -20.71
CA LEU A 487 -16.45 -20.20 -22.02
C LEU A 487 -15.17 -21.00 -22.32
N TRP A 488 -14.33 -21.27 -21.32
CA TRP A 488 -13.21 -22.20 -21.49
C TRP A 488 -13.70 -23.62 -21.75
N GLY A 489 -14.67 -24.13 -20.99
CA GLY A 489 -15.23 -25.47 -21.18
C GLY A 489 -15.92 -25.67 -22.53
N TRP A 490 -16.53 -24.63 -23.09
CA TRP A 490 -17.24 -24.71 -24.37
C TRP A 490 -16.36 -24.41 -25.60
N ARG A 491 -15.53 -23.36 -25.54
CA ARG A 491 -14.78 -22.83 -26.71
C ARG A 491 -13.26 -22.73 -26.50
N GLY A 492 -12.75 -23.00 -25.30
CA GLY A 492 -11.34 -22.80 -24.98
C GLY A 492 -10.88 -21.34 -25.04
N THR A 493 -11.79 -20.35 -25.00
CA THR A 493 -11.45 -18.92 -25.07
C THR A 493 -12.53 -18.07 -24.41
N THR A 494 -12.24 -16.81 -24.07
CA THR A 494 -13.20 -15.82 -23.55
C THR A 494 -13.48 -14.73 -24.59
N VAL A 495 -14.39 -13.79 -24.34
CA VAL A 495 -14.67 -12.70 -25.31
C VAL A 495 -13.44 -11.80 -25.48
N GLY A 496 -12.76 -11.44 -24.39
CA GLY A 496 -11.46 -10.76 -24.41
C GLY A 496 -10.36 -11.61 -25.06
N GLY A 497 -10.44 -12.94 -24.91
CA GLY A 497 -9.59 -13.90 -25.60
C GLY A 497 -9.74 -13.85 -27.12
N VAL A 498 -10.98 -13.95 -27.64
CA VAL A 498 -11.28 -13.85 -29.08
C VAL A 498 -10.76 -12.54 -29.67
N LEU A 499 -11.04 -11.41 -29.01
CA LEU A 499 -10.61 -10.07 -29.46
C LEU A 499 -9.08 -9.95 -29.59
N LEU A 500 -8.31 -10.73 -28.82
CA LEU A 500 -6.85 -10.75 -28.85
C LEU A 500 -6.26 -12.01 -29.53
N ASN A 501 -7.10 -12.83 -30.18
CA ASN A 501 -6.75 -14.09 -30.83
C ASN A 501 -6.05 -15.07 -29.87
N LEU A 502 -6.58 -15.23 -28.66
CA LEU A 502 -6.05 -16.11 -27.62
C LEU A 502 -6.91 -17.36 -27.48
N LYS A 503 -6.27 -18.53 -27.40
CA LYS A 503 -6.93 -19.82 -27.15
C LYS A 503 -6.21 -20.55 -26.02
N VAL A 504 -6.97 -21.05 -25.05
CA VAL A 504 -6.51 -21.95 -23.98
C VAL A 504 -6.51 -23.37 -24.53
N VAL A 505 -5.36 -24.04 -24.47
CA VAL A 505 -5.13 -25.40 -24.95
C VAL A 505 -4.54 -26.25 -23.82
N ARG A 506 -4.77 -27.57 -23.86
CA ARG A 506 -4.15 -28.49 -22.90
C ARG A 506 -2.75 -28.89 -23.37
N MET A 507 -1.87 -29.18 -22.42
CA MET A 507 -0.49 -29.59 -22.68
C MET A 507 -0.38 -31.04 -23.16
N ASP A 508 -1.42 -31.85 -22.95
CA ASP A 508 -1.54 -33.24 -23.41
C ASP A 508 -2.04 -33.36 -24.87
N GLY A 509 -2.37 -32.25 -25.52
CA GLY A 509 -2.87 -32.22 -26.90
C GLY A 509 -4.37 -32.52 -27.04
N GLU A 510 -5.05 -32.92 -25.97
CA GLU A 510 -6.48 -33.18 -25.96
C GLU A 510 -7.32 -31.88 -26.05
N PRO A 511 -8.56 -31.94 -26.58
CA PRO A 511 -9.45 -30.80 -26.54
C PRO A 511 -9.78 -30.36 -25.11
N MET A 512 -10.04 -29.06 -24.95
CA MET A 512 -10.48 -28.48 -23.68
C MET A 512 -11.81 -29.11 -23.25
N ASN A 513 -11.91 -29.49 -21.98
CA ASN A 513 -13.12 -30.08 -21.41
C ASN A 513 -13.54 -29.36 -20.12
N PHE A 514 -14.81 -29.49 -19.74
CA PHE A 514 -15.38 -28.84 -18.56
C PHE A 514 -14.66 -29.18 -17.25
N PRO A 515 -14.25 -30.43 -16.95
CA PRO A 515 -13.49 -30.73 -15.74
C PRO A 515 -12.17 -29.93 -15.64
N THR A 516 -11.41 -29.85 -16.74
CA THR A 516 -10.17 -29.07 -16.79
C THR A 516 -10.44 -27.57 -16.64
N ALA A 517 -11.51 -27.07 -17.27
CA ALA A 517 -11.94 -25.68 -17.14
C ALA A 517 -12.37 -25.32 -15.70
N VAL A 518 -13.05 -26.22 -14.99
CA VAL A 518 -13.41 -26.06 -13.57
C VAL A 518 -12.18 -26.04 -12.68
N VAL A 519 -11.26 -27.00 -12.81
CA VAL A 519 -10.00 -27.02 -12.05
C VAL A 519 -9.20 -25.74 -12.29
N ARG A 520 -9.12 -25.30 -13.55
CA ARG A 520 -8.49 -24.04 -13.96
C ARG A 520 -9.15 -22.83 -13.29
N GLY A 521 -10.48 -22.73 -13.27
CA GLY A 521 -11.21 -21.61 -12.66
C GLY A 521 -11.13 -21.58 -11.12
N LEU A 522 -11.13 -22.73 -10.46
CA LEU A 522 -10.92 -22.80 -9.00
C LEU A 522 -9.47 -22.44 -8.63
N ALA A 523 -8.49 -22.84 -9.44
CA ALA A 523 -7.10 -22.41 -9.28
C ALA A 523 -6.90 -20.92 -9.65
N SER A 524 -7.76 -20.35 -10.50
CA SER A 524 -7.73 -18.92 -10.82
C SER A 524 -8.25 -18.07 -9.67
N LEU A 525 -9.32 -18.49 -8.97
CA LEU A 525 -9.75 -17.89 -7.70
C LEU A 525 -8.61 -17.82 -6.66
N PHE A 526 -7.85 -18.91 -6.50
CA PHE A 526 -6.68 -18.92 -5.62
C PHE A 526 -5.60 -17.93 -6.08
N SER A 527 -5.41 -17.78 -7.40
CA SER A 527 -4.50 -16.79 -7.98
C SER A 527 -4.97 -15.35 -7.73
N GLU A 528 -6.29 -15.08 -7.73
CA GLU A 528 -6.90 -13.77 -7.47
C GLU A 528 -6.81 -13.39 -5.99
N LEU A 529 -7.13 -14.33 -5.08
CA LEU A 529 -7.09 -14.16 -3.63
C LEU A 529 -5.71 -13.72 -3.12
N ILE A 530 -4.63 -14.21 -3.75
CA ILE A 530 -3.24 -13.82 -3.47
C ILE A 530 -2.83 -12.67 -4.42
N PHE A 531 -3.63 -11.61 -4.47
CA PHE A 531 -3.36 -10.36 -5.22
C PHE A 531 -2.93 -10.57 -6.69
N PHE A 532 -3.60 -11.47 -7.41
CA PHE A 532 -3.29 -11.85 -8.81
C PHE A 532 -1.89 -12.46 -9.03
N LEU A 533 -1.14 -12.82 -7.99
CA LEU A 533 0.26 -13.26 -8.09
C LEU A 533 0.45 -14.46 -9.04
N GLY A 534 -0.51 -15.38 -9.06
CA GLY A 534 -0.52 -16.53 -9.99
C GLY A 534 -0.73 -16.17 -11.46
N TYR A 535 -1.26 -14.99 -11.77
CA TYR A 535 -1.31 -14.43 -13.14
C TYR A 535 -0.02 -13.69 -13.49
N ILE A 536 0.56 -12.93 -12.54
CA ILE A 536 1.81 -12.19 -12.75
C ILE A 536 2.96 -13.17 -13.04
N TRP A 537 2.93 -14.38 -12.46
CA TRP A 537 3.88 -15.47 -12.73
C TRP A 537 4.12 -15.74 -14.23
N VAL A 538 3.10 -15.60 -15.09
CA VAL A 538 3.16 -15.75 -16.56
C VAL A 538 4.26 -14.87 -17.19
N ALA A 539 4.62 -13.75 -16.57
CA ALA A 539 5.67 -12.87 -17.09
C ALA A 539 7.05 -13.56 -17.12
N TRP A 540 7.40 -14.28 -16.04
CA TRP A 540 8.72 -14.88 -15.85
C TRP A 540 8.81 -16.35 -16.21
N ASP A 541 7.70 -17.09 -16.14
CA ASP A 541 7.65 -18.51 -16.49
C ASP A 541 8.17 -18.77 -17.91
N SER A 542 9.04 -19.77 -18.10
CA SER A 542 9.57 -20.12 -19.43
C SER A 542 8.44 -20.55 -20.37
N GLU A 543 7.53 -21.38 -19.85
CA GLU A 543 6.41 -21.97 -20.57
C GLU A 543 5.24 -20.99 -20.76
N LYS A 544 5.35 -19.79 -20.18
CA LYS A 544 4.29 -18.77 -20.08
C LYS A 544 3.02 -19.29 -19.42
N GLN A 545 3.17 -20.12 -18.39
CA GLN A 545 2.05 -20.63 -17.59
C GLN A 545 1.90 -19.86 -16.28
N GLY A 546 0.68 -19.52 -15.90
CA GLY A 546 0.32 -19.09 -14.55
C GLY A 546 0.13 -20.28 -13.60
N TRP A 547 -0.14 -20.02 -12.32
CA TRP A 547 -0.36 -21.11 -11.36
C TRP A 547 -1.57 -21.97 -11.72
N HIS A 548 -2.68 -21.33 -12.12
CA HIS A 548 -3.88 -22.00 -12.61
C HIS A 548 -3.66 -22.76 -13.93
N ASP A 549 -2.75 -22.30 -14.79
CA ASP A 549 -2.36 -23.04 -16.00
C ASP A 549 -1.63 -24.33 -15.63
N LYS A 550 -0.64 -24.25 -14.72
CA LYS A 550 0.15 -25.41 -14.29
C LYS A 550 -0.69 -26.45 -13.54
N ILE A 551 -1.56 -26.00 -12.63
CA ILE A 551 -2.46 -26.88 -11.86
C ILE A 551 -3.44 -27.61 -12.79
N ALA A 552 -3.92 -26.95 -13.85
CA ALA A 552 -4.86 -27.53 -14.82
C ALA A 552 -4.19 -28.16 -16.05
N GLY A 553 -2.86 -28.27 -16.11
CA GLY A 553 -2.17 -28.85 -17.27
C GLY A 553 -2.43 -28.12 -18.61
N THR A 554 -2.58 -26.80 -18.57
CA THR A 554 -2.98 -25.97 -19.73
C THR A 554 -1.96 -24.88 -20.06
N THR A 555 -2.10 -24.26 -21.22
CA THR A 555 -1.43 -23.00 -21.58
C THR A 555 -2.33 -22.16 -22.49
N VAL A 556 -1.95 -20.91 -22.75
CA VAL A 556 -2.66 -20.03 -23.70
C VAL A 556 -1.75 -19.69 -24.86
N VAL A 557 -2.22 -19.97 -26.07
CA VAL A 557 -1.53 -19.72 -27.34
C VAL A 557 -2.16 -18.54 -28.10
N ILE A 558 -1.37 -17.92 -28.98
CA ILE A 558 -1.81 -16.87 -29.90
C ILE A 558 -2.13 -17.52 -31.25
N MET A 559 -3.39 -17.40 -31.67
CA MET A 559 -3.89 -17.96 -32.92
C MET A 559 -3.60 -17.02 -34.11
N PRO A 560 -3.32 -17.56 -35.31
CA PRO A 560 -3.20 -16.79 -36.53
C PRO A 560 -4.45 -15.95 -36.84
N LYS A 561 -4.23 -14.70 -37.28
CA LYS A 561 -5.32 -13.82 -37.74
C LYS A 561 -6.00 -14.44 -38.96
N GLY A 562 -7.31 -14.68 -38.86
CA GLY A 562 -8.12 -15.28 -39.93
C GLY A 562 -8.68 -16.66 -39.61
N ILE A 563 -8.22 -17.32 -38.52
CA ILE A 563 -8.89 -18.51 -37.98
C ILE A 563 -10.04 -18.04 -37.08
N SER A 564 -11.28 -18.44 -37.38
CA SER A 564 -12.41 -18.15 -36.49
C SER A 564 -12.27 -18.92 -35.18
N LEU A 565 -12.43 -18.21 -34.07
CA LEU A 565 -12.57 -18.80 -32.73
C LEU A 565 -14.03 -18.94 -32.30
N ILE A 566 -14.96 -18.56 -33.19
CA ILE A 566 -16.43 -18.60 -33.00
C ILE A 566 -17.07 -19.41 -34.13
#